data_AF-A0A7C4AFW3-F1
#
_entry.id   AF-A0A7C4AFW3-F1
#
_cell.length_a   1.000
_cell.length_b   1.000
_cell.length_c   1.000
_cell.angle_alpha   90.00
_cell.angle_beta   90.00
_cell.angle_gamma   90.00
#
_symmetry.space_group_name_H-M   'P 1'
#
loop_
_entity.id
_entity.type
_entity.pdbx_description
1 polymer ?
#
loop_
_entity_poly.entity_id
_entity_poly.type
_entity_poly.pdbx_seq_one_letter_code
_entity_poly.pdbx_strand_id
1 'polypeptide(L)'
;LRFGLVLSAAGGALGRMLPLFRVGLGGVIGSGEQFMSWISLHDALHVVDYALATDILAGPVNVVAPTPVANREFVQTLARALRRPALAPLPAFAVRLLLGEMGQETLLSSARVRPVKLEQSGFSFAHGDLSAALRHLLAE
;
A
#
# COMPACT_ATOMS: atom_id res chain seq x y z
N LEU A 1 -10.07 12.23 -7.82
CA LEU A 1 -9.70 10.96 -7.13
C LEU A 1 -8.69 11.26 -6.03
N ARG A 2 -8.73 10.55 -4.90
CA ARG A 2 -7.81 10.68 -3.76
C ARG A 2 -7.09 9.35 -3.54
N PHE A 3 -5.82 9.27 -3.89
CA PHE A 3 -5.07 8.01 -3.83
C PHE A 3 -4.49 7.76 -2.44
N GLY A 4 -4.55 6.50 -2.00
CA GLY A 4 -3.71 6.03 -0.92
C GLY A 4 -2.33 5.61 -1.42
N LEU A 5 -1.70 4.69 -0.68
CA LEU A 5 -0.42 4.10 -1.03
C LEU A 5 -0.56 3.13 -2.21
N VAL A 6 -0.21 3.60 -3.41
CA VAL A 6 -0.20 2.75 -4.61
C VAL A 6 1.02 1.82 -4.58
N LEU A 7 0.78 0.52 -4.66
CA LEU A 7 1.78 -0.54 -4.58
C LEU A 7 2.16 -1.03 -5.98
N SER A 8 3.46 -1.00 -6.28
CA SER A 8 4.05 -1.56 -7.49
C SER A 8 5.46 -2.07 -7.17
N ALA A 9 5.86 -3.22 -7.72
CA ALA A 9 7.23 -3.71 -7.57
C ALA A 9 8.22 -2.93 -8.46
N ALA A 10 7.75 -2.34 -9.56
CA ALA A 10 8.57 -1.57 -10.49
C ALA A 10 8.96 -0.17 -9.97
N GLY A 11 8.32 0.32 -8.89
CA GLY A 11 8.61 1.66 -8.37
C GLY A 11 7.75 2.07 -7.18
N GLY A 12 7.67 3.38 -6.93
CA GLY A 12 6.91 3.91 -5.80
C GLY A 12 7.45 3.45 -4.44
N ALA A 13 6.59 3.42 -3.42
CA ALA A 13 6.99 3.05 -2.07
C ALA A 13 7.41 1.57 -1.97
N LEU A 14 6.63 0.66 -2.56
CA LEU A 14 6.94 -0.78 -2.52
C LEU A 14 8.27 -1.08 -3.22
N GLY A 15 8.47 -0.58 -4.45
CA GLY A 15 9.74 -0.73 -5.18
C GLY A 15 10.97 -0.25 -4.39
N ARG A 16 10.85 0.85 -3.64
CA ARG A 16 11.93 1.37 -2.78
C ARG A 16 12.17 0.52 -1.53
N MET A 17 11.13 -0.12 -0.99
CA MET A 17 11.26 -1.02 0.18
C MET A 17 11.88 -2.36 -0.21
N LEU A 18 11.65 -2.85 -1.43
CA LEU A 18 12.03 -4.20 -1.85
C LEU A 18 13.51 -4.55 -1.68
N PRO A 19 14.50 -3.69 -2.01
CA PRO A 19 15.91 -4.02 -1.83
C PRO A 19 16.25 -4.44 -0.39
N LEU A 20 15.78 -3.69 0.61
CA LEU A 20 16.03 -4.02 2.01
C LEU A 20 15.30 -5.28 2.47
N PHE A 21 14.03 -5.43 2.07
CA PHE A 21 13.26 -6.63 2.41
C PHE A 21 13.86 -7.89 1.79
N ARG A 22 14.38 -7.81 0.56
CA ARG A 22 15.03 -8.94 -0.13
C ARG A 22 16.29 -9.43 0.57
N VAL A 23 17.03 -8.55 1.25
CA VAL A 23 18.21 -8.91 2.06
C VAL A 23 17.90 -9.16 3.54
N GLY A 24 16.62 -9.16 3.94
CA GLY A 24 16.21 -9.42 5.33
C GLY A 24 16.38 -8.23 6.29
N LEU A 25 16.59 -7.02 5.75
CA LEU A 25 16.68 -5.76 6.50
C LEU A 25 15.35 -4.99 6.52
N GLY A 26 14.25 -5.64 6.12
CA GLY A 26 12.91 -5.08 6.23
C GLY A 26 12.44 -5.03 7.69
N GLY A 27 11.64 -4.03 8.03
CA GLY A 27 11.24 -3.79 9.42
C GLY A 27 10.06 -2.87 9.59
N VAL A 28 9.48 -2.91 10.79
CA VAL A 28 8.38 -2.05 11.23
C VAL A 28 8.89 -0.62 11.39
N ILE A 29 8.07 0.36 10.99
CA ILE A 29 8.39 1.80 11.12
C ILE A 29 7.69 2.34 12.36
N GLY A 30 8.43 3.03 13.25
CA GLY A 30 7.86 3.62 14.47
C GLY A 30 7.21 2.57 15.39
N SER A 31 5.99 2.84 15.88
CA SER A 31 5.23 1.85 16.66
C SER A 31 4.71 0.68 15.81
N GLY A 32 4.53 0.90 14.50
CA GLY A 32 3.93 -0.06 13.59
C GLY A 32 2.40 -0.08 13.60
N GLU A 33 1.79 0.77 14.40
CA GLU A 33 0.32 0.84 14.59
C GLU A 33 -0.35 1.79 13.61
N GLN A 34 0.45 2.62 12.93
CA GLN A 34 -0.06 3.53 11.91
C GLN A 34 -0.71 2.75 10.77
N PHE A 35 -1.93 3.15 10.41
CA PHE A 35 -2.68 2.53 9.33
C PHE A 35 -2.14 2.96 7.97
N MET A 36 -2.09 1.99 7.07
CA MET A 36 -1.71 2.15 5.68
C MET A 36 -2.93 1.83 4.83
N SER A 37 -3.53 2.85 4.24
CA SER A 37 -4.53 2.70 3.19
C SER A 37 -3.82 2.53 1.86
N TRP A 38 -3.80 1.31 1.34
CA TRP A 38 -3.03 0.91 0.17
C TRP A 38 -3.94 0.52 -0.99
N ILE A 39 -3.39 0.44 -2.21
CA ILE A 39 -4.06 -0.16 -3.37
C ILE A 39 -3.00 -0.72 -4.33
N SER A 40 -3.30 -1.81 -5.05
CA SER A 40 -2.41 -2.26 -6.13
C SER A 40 -2.38 -1.23 -7.27
N LEU A 41 -1.26 -1.10 -7.99
CA LEU A 41 -1.21 -0.24 -9.18
C LEU A 41 -2.27 -0.67 -10.22
N HIS A 42 -2.47 -1.98 -10.37
CA HIS A 42 -3.49 -2.55 -11.25
C HIS A 42 -4.90 -2.05 -10.92
N ASP A 43 -5.34 -2.18 -9.66
CA ASP A 43 -6.67 -1.69 -9.25
C ASP A 43 -6.74 -0.16 -9.31
N ALA A 44 -5.66 0.56 -9.02
CA ALA A 44 -5.64 2.01 -9.11
C ALA A 44 -5.94 2.49 -10.54
N LEU A 45 -5.37 1.83 -11.55
CA LEU A 45 -5.66 2.12 -12.97
C LEU A 45 -7.10 1.75 -13.31
N HIS A 46 -7.58 0.58 -12.90
CA HIS A 46 -8.98 0.20 -13.13
C HIS A 46 -9.99 1.13 -12.47
N VAL A 47 -9.67 1.70 -11.30
CA VAL A 47 -10.52 2.72 -10.67
C VAL A 47 -10.55 4.00 -11.51
N VAL A 48 -9.44 4.40 -12.14
CA VAL A 48 -9.41 5.55 -13.04
C VAL A 48 -10.30 5.28 -14.26
N ASP A 49 -10.15 4.12 -14.90
CA ASP A 49 -10.96 3.74 -16.06
C ASP A 49 -12.45 3.68 -15.69
N TYR A 50 -12.77 3.06 -14.55
CA TYR A 50 -14.14 2.97 -14.05
C TYR A 50 -14.73 4.35 -13.77
N ALA A 51 -13.97 5.25 -13.15
CA ALA A 51 -14.42 6.62 -12.85
C ALA A 51 -14.62 7.47 -14.11
N LEU A 52 -13.93 7.17 -15.20
CA LEU A 52 -14.15 7.81 -16.50
C LEU A 52 -15.36 7.24 -17.25
N ALA A 53 -15.69 5.96 -17.01
CA ALA A 53 -16.75 5.24 -17.71
C ALA A 53 -18.12 5.29 -17.02
N THR A 54 -18.20 5.74 -15.76
CA THR A 54 -19.44 5.74 -14.98
C THR A 54 -19.86 7.14 -14.56
N ASP A 55 -21.13 7.47 -14.73
CA ASP A 55 -21.73 8.73 -14.24
C ASP A 55 -22.13 8.64 -12.75
N ILE A 56 -22.04 7.46 -12.13
CA ILE A 56 -22.46 7.21 -10.74
C ILE A 56 -21.47 7.82 -9.74
N LEU A 57 -20.18 7.90 -10.11
CA LEU A 57 -19.14 8.41 -9.23
C LEU A 57 -19.06 9.94 -9.30
N ALA A 58 -19.66 10.61 -8.32
CA ALA A 58 -19.58 12.06 -8.19
C ALA A 58 -18.71 12.52 -7.00
N GLY A 59 -18.00 13.64 -7.16
CA GLY A 59 -17.21 14.29 -6.11
C GLY A 59 -15.95 13.52 -5.70
N PRO A 60 -15.43 13.71 -4.47
CA PRO A 60 -14.22 13.03 -4.04
C PRO A 60 -14.43 11.52 -3.87
N VAL A 61 -13.54 10.72 -4.46
CA VAL A 61 -13.52 9.25 -4.38
C VAL A 61 -12.15 8.81 -3.88
N ASN A 62 -12.12 7.97 -2.84
CA ASN A 62 -10.89 7.41 -2.29
C ASN A 62 -10.50 6.17 -3.08
N VAL A 63 -9.29 6.18 -3.64
CA VAL A 63 -8.71 5.10 -4.43
C VAL A 63 -7.77 4.31 -3.53
N VAL A 64 -8.39 3.42 -2.75
CA VAL A 64 -7.76 2.55 -1.76
C VAL A 64 -8.45 1.17 -1.82
N ALA A 65 -7.74 0.11 -1.44
CA ALA A 65 -8.32 -1.20 -1.23
C ALA A 65 -9.30 -1.21 -0.04
N PRO A 66 -10.22 -2.17 0.05
CA PRO A 66 -11.28 -2.19 1.08
C PRO A 66 -10.77 -2.21 2.52
N THR A 67 -9.62 -2.86 2.74
CA THR A 67 -9.07 -3.15 4.07
C THR A 67 -7.73 -2.44 4.29
N PRO A 68 -7.73 -1.26 4.95
CA PRO A 68 -6.48 -0.66 5.42
C PRO A 68 -5.86 -1.55 6.50
N VAL A 69 -4.53 -1.67 6.48
CA VAL A 69 -3.78 -2.53 7.41
C VAL A 69 -2.87 -1.70 8.30
N ALA A 70 -2.49 -2.21 9.47
CA ALA A 70 -1.43 -1.58 10.25
C ALA A 70 -0.06 -1.77 9.56
N ASN A 71 0.89 -0.86 9.75
CA ASN A 71 2.24 -1.00 9.21
C ASN A 71 2.89 -2.33 9.61
N ARG A 72 2.71 -2.77 10.85
CA ARG A 72 3.21 -4.08 11.32
C ARG A 72 2.66 -5.23 10.47
N GLU A 73 1.38 -5.21 10.15
CA GLU A 73 0.73 -6.23 9.31
C GLU A 73 1.25 -6.16 7.87
N PHE A 74 1.42 -4.95 7.32
CA PHE A 74 2.00 -4.75 5.99
C PHE A 74 3.40 -5.35 5.90
N VAL A 75 4.28 -4.99 6.85
CA VAL A 75 5.67 -5.44 6.91
C VAL A 75 5.74 -6.97 7.03
N GLN A 76 4.96 -7.57 7.92
CA GLN A 76 4.94 -9.02 8.08
C GLN A 76 4.43 -9.73 6.82
N THR A 77 3.42 -9.17 6.17
CA THR A 77 2.84 -9.77 4.95
C THR A 77 3.83 -9.69 3.78
N LEU A 78 4.52 -8.56 3.62
CA LEU A 78 5.59 -8.40 2.62
C LEU A 78 6.77 -9.35 2.89
N ALA A 79 7.21 -9.44 4.14
CA ALA A 79 8.29 -10.34 4.54
C ALA A 79 7.95 -11.82 4.25
N ARG A 80 6.72 -12.24 4.57
CA ARG A 80 6.20 -13.56 4.23
C ARG A 80 6.15 -13.80 2.72
N ALA A 81 5.66 -12.85 1.94
CA ALA A 81 5.59 -12.96 0.49
C ALA A 81 6.99 -13.14 -0.15
N LEU A 82 8.00 -12.47 0.40
CA LEU A 82 9.41 -12.58 -0.04
C LEU A 82 10.17 -13.76 0.58
N ARG A 83 9.58 -14.49 1.53
CA ARG A 83 10.24 -15.53 2.33
C ARG A 83 11.50 -15.01 3.05
N ARG A 84 11.42 -13.81 3.62
CA ARG A 84 12.50 -13.15 4.37
C ARG A 84 12.05 -12.77 5.79
N PRO A 85 12.96 -12.72 6.77
CA PRO A 85 12.62 -12.22 8.10
C PRO A 85 12.35 -10.71 8.07
N ALA A 86 11.49 -10.24 8.97
CA ALA A 86 11.29 -8.82 9.27
C ALA A 86 11.13 -8.64 10.78
N LEU A 87 12.21 -8.93 11.51
CA LEU A 87 12.20 -9.09 12.97
C LEU A 87 12.63 -7.82 13.71
N ALA A 88 13.39 -6.94 13.06
CA ALA A 88 13.89 -5.72 13.65
C ALA A 88 13.12 -4.50 13.12
N PRO A 89 12.79 -3.50 13.98
CA PRO A 89 12.33 -2.20 13.51
C PRO A 89 13.35 -1.57 12.56
N LEU A 90 12.88 -0.81 11.57
CA LEU A 90 13.78 -0.05 10.72
C LEU A 90 14.46 1.05 11.54
N PRO A 91 15.80 1.18 11.46
CA PRO A 91 16.49 2.32 12.05
C PRO A 91 15.94 3.63 11.49
N ALA A 92 15.81 4.66 12.33
CA ALA A 92 15.23 5.94 11.92
C ALA A 92 15.94 6.58 10.70
N PHE A 93 17.26 6.38 10.56
CA PHE A 93 18.02 6.85 9.41
C PHE A 93 17.67 6.11 8.11
N ALA A 94 17.34 4.81 8.19
CA ALA A 94 16.96 4.01 7.02
C ALA A 94 15.61 4.47 6.47
N VAL A 95 14.68 4.80 7.36
CA VAL A 95 13.38 5.39 6.98
C VAL A 95 13.61 6.69 6.20
N ARG A 96 14.43 7.62 6.71
CA ARG A 96 14.73 8.89 6.01
C ARG A 96 15.42 8.69 4.66
N LEU A 97 16.34 7.73 4.56
CA LEU A 97 17.09 7.45 3.33
C LEU A 97 16.21 6.85 2.22
N LEU A 98 15.30 5.92 2.57
CA LEU A 98 14.44 5.21 1.60
C LEU A 98 13.28 6.07 1.11
N LEU A 99 12.76 6.92 1.98
CA LEU A 99 11.46 7.56 1.80
C LEU A 99 11.59 9.07 1.51
N GLY A 100 12.77 9.64 1.71
CA GLY A 100 12.97 11.09 1.66
C GLY A 100 12.16 11.81 2.74
N GLU A 101 12.14 13.15 2.68
CA GLU A 101 11.32 13.96 3.61
C GLU A 101 9.81 13.71 3.42
N MET A 102 9.34 13.51 2.18
CA MET A 102 7.92 13.31 1.87
C MET A 102 7.35 11.96 2.31
N GLY A 103 8.16 10.89 2.27
CA GLY A 103 7.68 9.57 2.67
C GLY A 103 7.65 9.36 4.18
N GLN A 104 8.31 10.23 4.97
CA GLN A 104 8.04 10.31 6.40
C GLN A 104 6.59 10.75 6.66
N GLU A 105 6.13 11.86 6.07
CA GLU A 105 4.76 12.34 6.31
C GLU A 105 3.70 11.36 5.83
N THR A 106 3.89 10.74 4.67
CA THR A 106 2.88 9.83 4.07
C THR A 106 2.76 8.49 4.81
N LEU A 107 3.88 7.95 5.32
CA LEU A 107 3.85 6.72 6.11
C LEU A 107 3.55 6.95 7.59
N LEU A 108 3.85 8.13 8.12
CA LEU A 108 3.50 8.50 9.49
C LEU A 108 2.08 9.05 9.60
N SER A 109 1.47 9.53 8.50
CA SER A 109 0.05 9.85 8.45
C SER A 109 -0.76 8.56 8.56
N SER A 110 -1.18 8.23 9.78
CA SER A 110 -2.12 7.13 10.04
C SER A 110 -3.50 7.52 9.53
N ALA A 111 -3.75 7.31 8.24
CA ALA A 111 -5.04 7.55 7.64
C ALA A 111 -5.72 6.20 7.38
N ARG A 112 -6.71 5.86 8.20
CA ARG A 112 -7.56 4.67 8.03
C ARG A 112 -8.73 5.02 7.10
N VAL A 113 -8.47 4.98 5.80
CA VAL A 113 -9.40 5.39 4.74
C VAL A 113 -10.07 4.16 4.14
N ARG A 114 -11.37 4.27 3.84
CA ARG A 114 -12.14 3.25 3.12
C ARG A 114 -12.65 3.77 1.78
N PRO A 115 -12.83 2.89 0.77
CA PRO A 115 -13.30 3.25 -0.56
C PRO A 115 -14.83 3.21 -0.67
N VAL A 116 -15.55 3.86 0.26
CA VAL A 116 -17.02 3.71 0.42
C VAL A 116 -17.79 3.91 -0.90
N LYS A 117 -17.43 4.93 -1.69
CA LYS A 117 -18.10 5.20 -2.98
C LYS A 117 -17.82 4.12 -4.03
N LEU A 118 -16.61 3.55 -4.05
CA LEU A 118 -16.29 2.46 -4.97
C LEU A 118 -17.09 1.20 -4.58
N GLU A 119 -17.13 0.87 -3.29
CA GLU A 119 -17.93 -0.25 -2.76
C GLU A 119 -19.42 -0.07 -3.10
N GLN A 120 -19.97 1.12 -2.88
CA GLN A 120 -21.38 1.42 -3.17
C GLN A 120 -21.70 1.45 -4.66
N SER A 121 -20.73 1.79 -5.51
CA SER A 121 -20.90 1.79 -6.98
C SER A 121 -20.86 0.39 -7.61
N GLY A 122 -20.49 -0.64 -6.83
CA GLY A 122 -20.31 -2.00 -7.33
C GLY A 122 -18.96 -2.24 -8.02
N PHE A 123 -17.98 -1.35 -7.81
CA PHE A 123 -16.62 -1.57 -8.30
C PHE A 123 -16.03 -2.84 -7.70
N SER A 124 -15.44 -3.69 -8.54
CA SER A 124 -14.85 -4.96 -8.14
C SER A 124 -13.33 -4.86 -8.13
N PHE A 125 -12.72 -5.07 -6.96
CA PHE A 125 -11.27 -5.06 -6.80
C PHE A 125 -10.68 -6.41 -7.20
N ALA A 126 -9.66 -6.41 -8.06
CA ALA A 126 -8.86 -7.60 -8.33
C ALA A 126 -8.04 -7.99 -7.09
N HIS A 127 -7.52 -7.00 -6.35
CA HIS A 127 -6.71 -7.21 -5.16
C HIS A 127 -7.33 -6.58 -3.91
N GLY A 128 -8.41 -7.19 -3.39
CA GLY A 128 -9.04 -6.78 -2.13
C GLY A 128 -8.28 -7.18 -0.86
N ASP A 129 -7.35 -8.15 -0.96
CA ASP A 129 -6.53 -8.67 0.13
C ASP A 129 -5.04 -8.36 -0.11
N LEU A 130 -4.34 -7.92 0.94
CA LEU A 130 -2.94 -7.49 0.83
C LEU A 130 -2.00 -8.65 0.49
N SER A 131 -2.25 -9.84 1.04
CA SER A 131 -1.41 -11.01 0.79
C SER A 131 -1.53 -11.48 -0.66
N ALA A 132 -2.74 -11.50 -1.21
CA ALA A 132 -2.98 -11.74 -2.63
C ALA A 132 -2.32 -10.67 -3.51
N ALA A 133 -2.50 -9.39 -3.18
CA ALA A 133 -1.90 -8.27 -3.91
C ALA A 133 -0.38 -8.39 -3.98
N LEU A 134 0.29 -8.57 -2.84
CA LEU A 134 1.74 -8.67 -2.77
C LEU A 134 2.26 -9.91 -3.49
N ARG A 135 1.58 -11.06 -3.42
CA ARG A 135 1.99 -12.25 -4.20
C ARG A 135 1.95 -11.99 -5.69
N HIS A 136 0.93 -11.30 -6.19
CA HIS A 136 0.82 -10.96 -7.60
C HIS A 136 1.92 -9.97 -8.01
N LEU A 137 2.01 -8.83 -7.30
CA LEU A 137 2.98 -7.76 -7.61
C LEU A 137 4.44 -8.20 -7.56
N LEU A 138 4.78 -9.24 -6.79
CA LEU A 138 6.15 -9.75 -6.66
C LEU A 138 6.47 -10.91 -7.61
N ALA A 139 5.47 -11.42 -8.34
CA ALA A 139 5.63 -12.44 -9.35
C ALA A 139 5.77 -11.85 -10.78
N GLU A 140 5.40 -10.59 -10.96
CA GLU A 140 5.69 -9.77 -12.16
C GLU A 140 7.19 -9.45 -12.28
#